data_AF-A0A2K2CP67-F1
#
_entry.id   AF-A0A2K2CP67-F1
#
_cell.length_a   1.000
_cell.length_b   1.000
_cell.length_c   1.000
_cell.angle_alpha   90.00
_cell.angle_beta   90.00
_cell.angle_gamma   90.00
#
_symmetry.space_group_name_H-M   'P 1'
#
loop_
_entity.id
_entity.type
_entity.pdbx_description
1 polymer ?
#
loop_
_entity_poly.entity_id
_entity_poly.type
_entity_poly.pdbx_seq_one_letter_code
_entity_poly.pdbx_strand_id
1 'polypeptide(L)'
;MEMEVQASLPQRLLRFVLLLCFSSLCYRFVSSADSAPTPVSRLPGFDGDLHSTSRQGRYVSVEEENGAELFYYFIESEGDPRRDPVLLWLTGGDRCSVLSGLFFEIGPLKFVVEPYNEGSIPRLRYHPYSWAKFASILFVIRRSWFTEHQDYLANPFYVGGDSIAARIVPFLALKISEDIEAGRRPTINLKVR
;
A
#
# COMPACT_ATOMS: atom_id res chain seq x y z
N MET A 1 -19.92 42.59 56.24
CA MET A 1 -20.38 41.45 55.43
C MET A 1 -19.53 41.43 54.20
N GLU A 2 -18.53 40.54 54.18
CA GLU A 2 -17.93 39.91 53.01
C GLU A 2 -16.76 39.08 53.54
N MET A 3 -16.95 37.76 53.61
CA MET A 3 -15.89 36.79 53.86
C MET A 3 -15.52 36.20 52.51
N GLU A 4 -14.34 36.56 52.03
CA GLU A 4 -13.74 36.00 50.83
C GLU A 4 -13.23 34.58 51.17
N VAL A 5 -13.91 33.55 50.66
CA VAL A 5 -13.51 32.15 50.85
C VAL A 5 -12.49 31.80 49.77
N GLN A 6 -11.20 31.85 50.11
CA GLN A 6 -10.12 31.33 49.27
C GLN A 6 -10.18 29.81 49.22
N ALA A 7 -10.76 29.27 48.15
CA ALA A 7 -10.73 27.85 47.84
C ALA A 7 -9.32 27.47 47.34
N SER A 8 -8.45 26.99 48.25
CA SER A 8 -7.16 26.43 47.86
C SER A 8 -7.37 25.08 47.19
N LEU A 9 -7.24 25.03 45.86
CA LEU A 9 -7.30 23.80 45.09
C LEU A 9 -6.21 22.82 45.60
N PRO A 10 -6.55 21.57 45.94
CA PRO A 10 -5.58 20.64 46.52
C PRO A 10 -4.46 20.36 45.52
N GLN A 11 -3.21 20.61 45.91
CA GLN A 11 -2.01 20.41 45.07
C GLN A 11 -1.93 19.01 44.42
N ARG A 12 -2.55 18.01 45.05
CA ARG A 12 -2.67 16.64 44.51
C ARG A 12 -3.54 16.59 43.25
N LEU A 13 -4.61 17.38 43.19
CA LEU A 13 -5.50 17.45 42.03
C LEU A 13 -4.81 18.16 40.86
N LEU A 14 -4.07 19.23 41.13
CA LEU A 14 -3.26 19.92 40.11
C LEU A 14 -2.19 19.00 39.51
N ARG A 15 -1.50 18.21 40.34
CA ARG A 15 -0.53 17.20 39.87
C ARG A 15 -1.19 16.12 39.03
N PHE A 16 -2.36 15.63 39.41
CA PHE A 16 -3.11 14.65 38.63
C PHE A 16 -3.55 15.20 37.27
N VAL A 17 -4.06 16.44 37.22
CA VAL A 17 -4.44 17.10 35.98
C VAL A 17 -3.22 17.30 35.07
N LEU A 18 -2.09 17.75 35.63
CA LEU A 18 -0.85 17.90 34.87
C LEU A 18 -0.33 16.56 34.32
N LEU A 19 -0.42 15.47 35.08
CA LEU A 19 -0.02 14.13 34.62
C LEU A 19 -0.93 13.60 33.51
N LEU A 20 -2.24 13.86 33.57
CA LEU A 20 -3.19 13.51 32.51
C LEU A 20 -2.99 14.35 31.24
N CYS A 21 -2.68 15.63 31.39
CA CYS A 21 -2.31 16.48 30.26
C CYS A 21 -1.02 16.00 29.61
N PHE A 22 0.01 15.67 30.40
CA PHE A 22 1.30 15.18 29.92
C PHE A 22 1.16 13.81 29.24
N SER A 23 0.34 12.89 29.78
CA SER A 23 0.08 11.60 29.13
C SER A 23 -0.67 11.75 27.80
N SER A 24 -1.65 12.66 27.71
CA SER A 24 -2.35 12.94 26.45
C SER A 24 -1.44 13.62 25.42
N LEU A 25 -0.51 14.47 25.87
CA LEU A 25 0.45 15.17 25.01
C LEU A 25 1.53 14.20 24.50
N CYS A 26 2.01 13.29 25.35
CA CYS A 26 2.91 12.20 24.96
C CYS A 26 2.24 11.23 23.97
N TYR A 27 0.95 10.91 24.16
CA TYR A 27 0.21 10.05 23.24
C TYR A 27 0.10 10.67 21.83
N ARG A 28 -0.04 12.00 21.74
CA ARG A 28 -0.05 12.75 20.48
C ARG A 28 1.33 12.79 19.79
N PHE A 29 2.42 12.72 20.56
CA PHE A 29 3.80 12.74 20.05
C PHE A 29 4.29 11.37 19.54
N VAL A 30 3.69 10.26 20.00
CA VAL A 30 4.09 8.89 19.63
C VAL A 30 3.35 8.35 18.39
N SER A 31 2.40 9.10 17.82
CA SER A 31 1.86 8.74 16.49
C SER A 31 2.96 8.94 15.46
N SER A 32 3.48 7.83 14.94
CA SER A 32 4.48 7.81 13.88
C SER A 32 4.00 8.66 12.71
N ALA A 33 4.88 9.52 12.20
CA ALA A 33 4.66 10.23 10.96
C ALA A 33 4.71 9.19 9.82
N ASP A 34 3.56 8.57 9.53
CA ASP A 34 3.40 7.77 8.33
C ASP A 34 3.48 8.74 7.14
N SER A 35 4.62 8.76 6.44
CA SER A 35 4.82 9.65 5.31
C SER A 35 3.73 9.43 4.25
N ALA A 36 3.05 10.51 3.87
CA ALA A 36 2.01 10.46 2.86
C ALA A 36 2.52 9.80 1.56
N PRO A 37 1.66 9.08 0.83
CA PRO A 37 1.94 8.53 -0.49
C PRO A 37 2.79 9.46 -1.35
N THR A 38 4.00 9.08 -1.76
CA THR A 38 4.78 9.84 -2.74
C THR A 38 4.30 9.47 -4.14
N PRO A 39 3.63 10.36 -4.89
CA PRO A 39 3.21 10.06 -6.25
C PRO A 39 4.44 9.95 -7.14
N VAL A 40 4.55 8.85 -7.91
CA VAL A 40 5.63 8.68 -8.88
C VAL A 40 5.27 9.41 -10.17
N SER A 41 5.73 10.65 -10.29
CA SER A 41 5.43 11.52 -11.44
C SER A 41 6.39 11.34 -12.62
N ARG A 42 7.61 10.86 -12.38
CA ARG A 42 8.62 10.58 -13.43
C ARG A 42 9.43 9.33 -13.09
N LEU A 43 9.74 8.55 -14.11
CA LEU A 43 10.65 7.41 -14.02
C LEU A 43 11.85 7.65 -14.94
N PRO A 44 13.08 7.52 -14.44
CA PRO A 44 14.27 7.61 -15.30
C PRO A 44 14.17 6.67 -16.50
N GLY A 45 14.50 7.20 -17.68
CA GLY A 45 14.46 6.45 -18.94
C GLY A 45 13.07 6.27 -19.55
N PHE A 46 12.00 6.81 -18.95
CA PHE A 46 10.69 6.89 -19.59
C PHE A 46 10.42 8.32 -20.08
N ASP A 47 10.38 8.50 -21.40
CA ASP A 47 10.13 9.81 -22.03
C ASP A 47 8.63 10.15 -22.16
N GLY A 48 7.75 9.21 -21.77
CA GLY A 48 6.31 9.37 -21.82
C GLY A 48 5.76 10.09 -20.59
N ASP A 49 4.55 10.63 -20.75
CA ASP A 49 3.81 11.18 -19.63
C ASP A 49 3.24 10.06 -18.73
N LEU A 50 3.55 10.10 -17.44
CA LEU A 50 2.95 9.19 -16.44
C LEU A 50 1.60 9.71 -15.91
N HIS A 51 1.20 10.95 -16.25
CA HIS A 51 0.11 11.70 -15.62
C HIS A 51 -1.32 11.13 -15.80
N SER A 52 -1.53 10.11 -16.64
CA SER A 52 -2.86 9.50 -16.79
C SER A 52 -3.24 8.53 -15.66
N THR A 53 -2.30 8.11 -14.81
CA THR A 53 -2.50 7.02 -13.87
C THR A 53 -1.71 7.25 -12.59
N SER A 54 -2.38 7.33 -11.43
CA SER A 54 -1.70 7.40 -10.15
C SER A 54 -0.82 6.17 -9.93
N ARG A 55 0.46 6.38 -9.64
CA ARG A 55 1.42 5.33 -9.32
C ARG A 55 2.05 5.64 -7.97
N GLN A 56 2.00 4.66 -7.07
CA GLN A 56 2.56 4.80 -5.73
C GLN A 56 3.55 3.66 -5.50
N GLY A 57 4.80 4.01 -5.17
CA GLY A 57 5.81 3.06 -4.73
C GLY A 57 6.27 3.42 -3.33
N ARG A 58 6.28 2.45 -2.42
CA ARG A 58 6.72 2.69 -1.03
C ARG A 58 7.30 1.42 -0.41
N TYR A 59 8.27 1.59 0.49
CA TYR A 59 8.65 0.57 1.45
C TYR A 59 7.67 0.57 2.61
N VAL A 60 7.31 -0.61 3.07
CA VAL A 60 6.43 -0.78 4.22
C VAL A 60 6.94 -1.88 5.11
N SER A 61 7.03 -1.58 6.40
CA SER A 61 7.32 -2.56 7.44
C SER A 61 6.19 -3.60 7.54
N VAL A 62 6.55 -4.87 7.46
CA VAL A 62 5.63 -6.02 7.55
C VAL A 62 5.74 -6.71 8.91
N GLU A 63 6.86 -6.54 9.59
CA GLU A 63 7.06 -7.04 10.95
C GLU A 63 7.83 -5.99 11.77
N GLU A 64 7.15 -5.37 12.73
CA GLU A 64 7.72 -4.28 13.54
C GLU A 64 8.85 -4.78 14.46
N GLU A 65 8.78 -6.02 14.96
CA GLU A 65 9.79 -6.59 15.86
C GLU A 65 11.10 -6.98 15.15
N ASN A 66 11.02 -7.50 13.93
CA ASN A 66 12.19 -7.94 13.17
C ASN A 66 12.68 -6.89 12.15
N GLY A 67 11.98 -5.77 12.01
CA GLY A 67 12.32 -4.68 11.09
C GLY A 67 12.20 -5.05 9.61
N ALA A 68 11.45 -6.10 9.28
CA ALA A 68 11.32 -6.55 7.90
C ALA A 68 10.44 -5.57 7.10
N GLU A 69 10.95 -5.06 5.97
CA GLU A 69 10.23 -4.15 5.08
C GLU A 69 10.02 -4.79 3.70
N LEU A 70 8.82 -4.62 3.14
CA LEU A 70 8.50 -4.98 1.77
C LEU A 70 8.26 -3.72 0.93
N PHE A 71 8.83 -3.70 -0.26
CA PHE A 71 8.48 -2.70 -1.27
C PHE A 71 7.18 -3.11 -1.96
N TYR A 72 6.20 -2.22 -2.01
CA TYR A 72 5.02 -2.39 -2.85
C TYR A 72 4.96 -1.32 -3.93
N TYR A 73 4.34 -1.69 -5.05
CA TYR A 73 4.07 -0.79 -6.17
C TYR A 73 2.60 -0.93 -6.58
N PHE A 74 1.87 0.18 -6.55
CA PHE A 74 0.48 0.27 -6.97
C PHE A 74 0.36 1.05 -8.27
N ILE A 75 -0.44 0.52 -9.18
CA ILE A 75 -0.77 1.14 -10.46
C ILE A 75 -2.29 1.21 -10.53
N GLU A 76 -2.79 2.43 -10.59
CA GLU A 76 -4.21 2.68 -10.79
C GLU A 76 -4.67 2.20 -12.18
N SER A 77 -5.96 1.91 -12.37
CA SER A 77 -6.49 1.58 -13.69
C SER A 77 -6.38 2.79 -14.64
N GLU A 78 -6.09 2.56 -15.92
CA GLU A 78 -6.20 3.55 -16.98
C GLU A 78 -7.65 3.72 -17.47
N GLY A 79 -8.55 2.81 -17.06
CA GLY A 79 -9.99 2.84 -17.35
C GLY A 79 -10.78 3.68 -16.36
N ASP A 80 -11.63 3.04 -15.56
CA ASP A 80 -12.38 3.66 -14.46
C ASP A 80 -11.90 3.08 -13.11
N PRO A 81 -10.90 3.68 -12.46
CA PRO A 81 -10.34 3.20 -11.18
C PRO A 81 -11.36 2.95 -10.07
N ARG A 82 -12.50 3.64 -10.09
CA ARG A 82 -13.54 3.50 -9.06
C ARG A 82 -14.44 2.27 -9.27
N ARG A 83 -14.37 1.66 -10.46
CA ARG A 83 -15.21 0.51 -10.84
C ARG A 83 -14.39 -0.70 -11.24
N ASP A 84 -13.25 -0.46 -11.87
CA ASP A 84 -12.35 -1.50 -12.35
C ASP A 84 -11.81 -2.33 -11.18
N PRO A 85 -11.57 -3.64 -11.38
CA PRO A 85 -11.09 -4.52 -10.33
C PRO A 85 -9.72 -4.08 -9.80
N VAL A 86 -9.45 -4.46 -8.55
CA VAL A 86 -8.10 -4.46 -7.97
C VAL A 86 -7.54 -5.87 -8.08
N LEU A 87 -6.42 -6.00 -8.80
CA LEU A 87 -5.68 -7.24 -8.94
C LEU A 87 -4.42 -7.18 -8.09
N LEU A 88 -4.34 -8.05 -7.10
CA LEU A 88 -3.07 -8.37 -6.47
C LEU A 88 -2.29 -9.34 -7.38
N TRP A 89 -1.08 -8.95 -7.77
CA TRP A 89 -0.17 -9.82 -8.52
C TRP A 89 1.03 -10.22 -7.65
N LEU A 90 1.26 -11.54 -7.58
CA LEU A 90 2.42 -12.12 -6.92
C LEU A 90 3.30 -12.80 -7.96
N THR A 91 4.59 -12.48 -7.94
CA THR A 91 5.55 -13.20 -8.79
C THR A 91 6.14 -14.38 -8.03
N GLY A 92 6.22 -15.54 -8.68
CA GLY A 92 6.82 -16.75 -8.12
C GLY A 92 8.31 -16.94 -8.42
N GLY A 93 8.96 -17.82 -7.64
CA GLY A 93 10.36 -18.22 -7.80
C GLY A 93 11.20 -17.78 -6.61
N ASP A 94 12.11 -18.63 -6.15
CA ASP A 94 12.99 -18.29 -5.04
C ASP A 94 13.84 -17.07 -5.43
N ARG A 95 13.71 -15.99 -4.66
CA ARG A 95 14.39 -14.70 -4.85
C ARG A 95 13.94 -13.90 -6.08
N CYS A 96 12.82 -14.25 -6.72
CA CYS A 96 12.24 -13.44 -7.79
C CYS A 96 11.55 -12.20 -7.20
N SER A 97 11.78 -11.03 -7.81
CA SER A 97 11.12 -9.79 -7.41
C SER A 97 9.81 -9.62 -8.15
N VAL A 98 8.77 -9.15 -7.45
CA VAL A 98 7.49 -8.76 -8.03
C VAL A 98 7.62 -7.72 -9.16
N LEU A 99 8.74 -6.99 -9.20
CA LEU A 99 9.03 -6.02 -10.25
C LEU A 99 9.20 -6.66 -11.63
N SER A 100 9.45 -7.97 -11.72
CA SER A 100 9.40 -8.64 -13.02
C SER A 100 7.97 -8.65 -13.58
N GLY A 101 6.96 -8.83 -12.74
CA GLY A 101 5.56 -8.69 -13.15
C GLY A 101 5.23 -7.30 -13.65
N LEU A 102 5.83 -6.27 -13.04
CA LEU A 102 5.72 -4.88 -13.48
C LEU A 102 6.37 -4.65 -14.86
N PHE A 103 7.62 -5.06 -15.05
CA PHE A 103 8.41 -4.64 -16.22
C PHE A 103 8.45 -5.65 -17.38
N PHE A 104 8.09 -6.90 -17.17
CA PHE A 104 8.20 -7.95 -18.18
C PHE A 104 6.87 -8.65 -18.47
N GLU A 105 5.92 -8.62 -17.53
CA GLU A 105 4.64 -9.30 -17.68
C GLU A 105 3.46 -8.34 -17.95
N ILE A 106 2.75 -7.93 -16.89
CA ILE A 106 1.42 -7.33 -16.96
C ILE A 106 1.41 -5.81 -16.77
N GLY A 107 2.52 -5.23 -16.29
CA GLY A 107 2.59 -3.80 -16.03
C GLY A 107 2.66 -2.92 -17.29
N PRO A 108 2.52 -1.59 -17.11
CA PRO A 108 2.40 -0.61 -18.20
C PRO A 108 3.74 -0.16 -18.78
N LEU A 109 4.86 -0.62 -18.23
CA LEU A 109 6.20 -0.23 -18.66
C LEU A 109 7.02 -1.47 -18.98
N LYS A 110 7.87 -1.38 -20.00
CA LYS A 110 8.83 -2.42 -20.37
C LYS A 110 10.20 -1.81 -20.58
N PHE A 111 11.24 -2.55 -20.20
CA PHE A 111 12.58 -2.22 -20.63
C PHE A 111 12.70 -2.32 -22.15
N VAL A 112 13.40 -1.37 -22.75
CA VAL A 112 13.89 -1.50 -24.12
C VAL A 112 15.13 -2.37 -24.07
N VAL A 113 15.10 -3.50 -24.77
CA VAL A 113 16.25 -4.43 -24.82
C VAL A 113 17.25 -3.90 -25.83
N GLU A 114 18.19 -3.10 -25.35
CA GLU A 114 19.29 -2.53 -26.12
C GLU A 114 20.58 -2.60 -25.27
N PRO A 115 21.78 -2.64 -25.89
CA PRO A 115 23.03 -2.65 -25.15
C PRO A 115 23.15 -1.43 -24.23
N TYR A 116 23.48 -1.66 -22.96
CA TYR A 116 23.83 -0.60 -22.02
C TYR A 116 25.27 -0.17 -22.24
N ASN A 117 25.46 1.09 -22.60
CA ASN A 117 26.76 1.73 -22.44
C ASN A 117 27.01 1.94 -20.94
N GLU A 118 28.26 1.81 -20.50
CA GLU A 118 28.63 1.94 -19.09
C GLU A 118 28.08 3.26 -18.48
N GLY A 119 27.13 3.13 -17.56
CA GLY A 119 26.50 4.27 -16.85
C GLY A 119 25.25 4.88 -17.52
N SER A 120 24.83 4.39 -18.68
CA SER A 120 23.57 4.86 -19.32
C SER A 120 22.32 4.35 -18.57
N ILE A 121 21.29 5.20 -18.50
CA ILE A 121 20.03 4.88 -17.80
C ILE A 121 19.17 3.96 -18.65
N PRO A 122 18.57 2.91 -18.06
CA PRO A 122 17.66 2.06 -18.79
C PRO A 122 16.44 2.73 -19.37
N ARG A 123 16.31 2.66 -20.71
CA ARG A 123 15.12 3.15 -21.39
C ARG A 123 13.93 2.25 -21.13
N LEU A 124 12.81 2.91 -20.86
CA LEU A 124 11.50 2.34 -20.66
C LEU A 124 10.59 2.78 -21.79
N ARG A 125 9.72 1.87 -22.20
CA ARG A 125 8.63 2.17 -23.14
C ARG A 125 7.30 1.72 -22.57
N TYR A 126 6.23 2.37 -22.99
CA TYR A 126 4.89 1.99 -22.61
C TYR A 126 4.50 0.63 -23.20
N HIS A 127 3.78 -0.17 -22.42
CA HIS A 127 3.30 -1.49 -22.80
C HIS A 127 1.80 -1.44 -23.15
N PRO A 128 1.43 -1.42 -24.44
CA PRO A 128 0.03 -1.20 -24.86
C PRO A 128 -0.92 -2.36 -24.54
N TYR A 129 -0.40 -3.50 -24.08
CA TYR A 129 -1.16 -4.67 -23.65
C TYR A 129 -1.11 -4.89 -22.13
N SER A 130 -0.77 -3.84 -21.38
CA SER A 130 -0.79 -3.89 -19.92
C SER A 130 -2.19 -4.15 -19.39
N TRP A 131 -2.25 -4.89 -18.29
CA TRP A 131 -3.48 -5.14 -17.56
C TRP A 131 -3.96 -3.90 -16.80
N ALA A 132 -3.10 -2.88 -16.65
CA ALA A 132 -3.48 -1.58 -16.10
C ALA A 132 -4.60 -0.92 -16.92
N LYS A 133 -4.82 -1.34 -18.16
CA LYS A 133 -5.93 -0.86 -19.01
C LYS A 133 -7.33 -1.18 -18.50
N PHE A 134 -7.47 -2.18 -17.64
CA PHE A 134 -8.78 -2.65 -17.16
C PHE A 134 -8.78 -3.05 -15.67
N ALA A 135 -7.68 -2.84 -14.96
CA ALA A 135 -7.56 -3.18 -13.55
C ALA A 135 -6.52 -2.29 -12.88
N SER A 136 -6.76 -1.95 -11.61
CA SER A 136 -5.70 -1.43 -10.76
C SER A 136 -4.85 -2.60 -10.26
N ILE A 137 -3.52 -2.51 -10.37
CA ILE A 137 -2.61 -3.62 -10.06
C ILE A 137 -1.81 -3.28 -8.80
N LEU A 138 -1.85 -4.19 -7.83
CA LEU A 138 -1.06 -4.15 -6.62
C LEU A 138 0.04 -5.22 -6.70
N PHE A 139 1.30 -4.81 -6.80
CA PHE A 139 2.45 -5.69 -6.72
C PHE A 139 2.92 -5.76 -5.26
N VAL A 140 2.65 -6.89 -4.59
CA VAL A 140 2.78 -7.16 -3.12
C VAL A 140 1.56 -6.78 -2.29
N ILE A 141 1.07 -7.73 -1.50
CA ILE A 141 -0.09 -7.53 -0.62
C ILE A 141 0.31 -7.02 0.77
N ARG A 142 -0.45 -6.02 1.24
CA ARG A 142 -0.53 -5.65 2.64
C ARG A 142 -1.97 -5.38 3.02
N ARG A 143 -2.46 -5.98 4.11
CA ARG A 143 -3.86 -5.80 4.55
C ARG A 143 -4.21 -4.35 4.85
N SER A 144 -3.31 -3.62 5.51
CA SER A 144 -3.53 -2.21 5.86
C SER A 144 -3.62 -1.30 4.63
N TRP A 145 -3.24 -1.76 3.44
CA TRP A 145 -3.42 -1.00 2.20
C TRP A 145 -4.88 -0.58 2.00
N PHE A 146 -5.84 -1.48 2.28
CA PHE A 146 -7.27 -1.17 2.20
C PHE A 146 -7.77 -0.19 3.29
N THR A 147 -7.04 -0.04 4.39
CA THR A 147 -7.33 0.99 5.40
C THR A 147 -6.95 2.37 4.89
N GLU A 148 -5.85 2.45 4.12
CA GLU A 148 -5.35 3.67 3.48
C GLU A 148 -6.09 4.00 2.18
N HIS A 149 -6.64 3.00 1.49
CA HIS A 149 -7.28 3.08 0.17
C HIS A 149 -8.76 2.64 0.24
N GLN A 150 -9.55 3.30 1.09
CA GLN A 150 -10.93 2.90 1.36
C GLN A 150 -11.84 2.96 0.12
N ASP A 151 -11.54 3.84 -0.83
CA ASP A 151 -12.29 3.97 -2.08
C ASP A 151 -12.28 2.67 -2.91
N TYR A 152 -11.27 1.83 -2.72
CA TYR A 152 -11.12 0.55 -3.41
C TYR A 152 -11.82 -0.63 -2.73
N LEU A 153 -12.44 -0.43 -1.56
CA LEU A 153 -13.14 -1.52 -0.83
C LEU A 153 -14.34 -2.07 -1.60
N ALA A 154 -14.99 -1.22 -2.40
CA ALA A 154 -16.13 -1.63 -3.23
C ALA A 154 -15.70 -2.39 -4.49
N ASN A 155 -14.47 -2.18 -4.96
CA ASN A 155 -13.98 -2.76 -6.21
C ASN A 155 -13.88 -4.28 -6.09
N PRO A 156 -14.20 -5.05 -7.16
CA PRO A 156 -13.92 -6.48 -7.19
C PRO A 156 -12.42 -6.74 -6.95
N PHE A 157 -12.08 -7.54 -5.95
CA PHE A 157 -10.69 -7.86 -5.61
C PHE A 157 -10.33 -9.28 -6.06
N TYR A 158 -9.26 -9.38 -6.84
CA TYR A 158 -8.73 -10.65 -7.34
C TYR A 158 -7.29 -10.86 -6.88
N VAL A 159 -6.92 -12.12 -6.67
CA VAL A 159 -5.55 -12.52 -6.35
C VAL A 159 -5.04 -13.40 -7.48
N GLY A 160 -3.92 -12.99 -8.08
CA GLY A 160 -3.26 -13.71 -9.15
C GLY A 160 -1.76 -13.80 -8.91
N GLY A 161 -1.12 -14.63 -9.71
CA GLY A 161 0.33 -14.74 -9.71
C GLY A 161 0.82 -15.76 -10.74
N ASP A 162 2.11 -15.72 -11.02
CA ASP A 162 2.78 -16.62 -11.94
C ASP A 162 3.68 -17.61 -11.16
N SER A 163 4.21 -18.61 -11.88
CA SER A 163 5.24 -19.52 -11.35
C SER A 163 4.84 -20.13 -9.98
N ILE A 164 5.76 -20.24 -9.02
CA ILE A 164 5.49 -20.83 -7.71
C ILE A 164 4.48 -20.02 -6.87
N ALA A 165 4.22 -18.74 -7.21
CA ALA A 165 3.21 -17.95 -6.52
C ALA A 165 1.81 -18.53 -6.73
N ALA A 166 1.58 -19.30 -7.79
CA ALA A 166 0.34 -20.08 -7.97
C ALA A 166 0.08 -21.07 -6.80
N ARG A 167 1.10 -21.44 -6.02
CA ARG A 167 0.92 -22.21 -4.78
C ARG A 167 0.47 -21.34 -3.61
N ILE A 168 0.89 -20.07 -3.56
CA ILE A 168 0.58 -19.10 -2.49
C ILE A 168 -0.81 -18.50 -2.67
N VAL A 169 -1.19 -18.18 -3.92
CA VAL A 169 -2.49 -17.60 -4.30
C VAL A 169 -3.69 -18.30 -3.63
N PRO A 170 -3.86 -19.64 -3.68
CA PRO A 170 -5.01 -20.28 -3.04
C PRO A 170 -4.99 -20.18 -1.51
N PHE A 171 -3.82 -20.29 -0.86
CA PHE A 171 -3.73 -20.12 0.60
C PHE A 171 -4.07 -18.68 1.02
N LEU A 172 -3.60 -17.70 0.25
CA LEU A 172 -3.90 -16.30 0.52
C LEU A 172 -5.40 -16.00 0.32
N ALA A 173 -6.00 -16.49 -0.76
CA ALA A 173 -7.43 -16.35 -1.00
C ALA A 173 -8.26 -17.01 0.12
N LEU A 174 -7.88 -18.22 0.55
CA LEU A 174 -8.50 -18.91 1.68
C LEU A 174 -8.41 -18.09 2.96
N LYS A 175 -7.20 -17.61 3.30
CA LYS A 175 -6.97 -16.78 4.50
C LYS A 175 -7.82 -15.51 4.50
N ILE A 176 -7.99 -14.88 3.34
CA ILE A 176 -8.86 -13.69 3.19
C ILE A 176 -10.33 -14.09 3.37
N SER A 177 -10.77 -15.20 2.79
CA SER A 177 -12.14 -15.72 2.94
C SER A 177 -12.49 -16.00 4.40
N GLU A 178 -11.62 -16.72 5.12
CA GLU A 178 -11.78 -16.99 6.55
C GLU A 178 -11.89 -15.70 7.37
N ASP A 179 -11.08 -14.69 7.04
CA ASP A 179 -11.08 -13.42 7.74
C ASP A 179 -12.37 -12.63 7.47
N ILE A 180 -12.95 -12.74 6.27
CA ILE A 180 -14.27 -12.20 5.93
C ILE A 180 -15.36 -12.91 6.74
N GLU A 181 -15.35 -14.25 6.78
CA GLU A 181 -16.30 -15.06 7.56
C GLU A 181 -16.21 -14.77 9.06
N ALA A 182 -15.01 -14.53 9.57
CA ALA A 182 -14.77 -14.12 10.96
C ALA A 182 -15.16 -12.65 11.24
N GLY A 183 -15.69 -11.92 10.25
CA GLY A 183 -16.12 -10.53 10.41
C GLY A 183 -14.98 -9.52 10.60
N ARG A 184 -13.75 -9.86 10.20
CA ARG A 184 -12.61 -8.96 10.30
C ARG A 184 -12.76 -7.78 9.34
N ARG A 185 -12.30 -6.61 9.76
CA ARG A 185 -12.33 -5.36 9.00
C ARG A 185 -10.92 -5.00 8.47
N PRO A 186 -10.82 -4.28 7.33
CA PRO A 186 -11.92 -3.94 6.43
C PRO A 186 -12.40 -5.17 5.64
N THR A 187 -13.68 -5.17 5.25
CA THR A 187 -14.27 -6.27 4.48
C THR A 187 -13.88 -6.13 3.02
N ILE A 188 -13.07 -7.06 2.52
CA ILE A 188 -12.57 -7.04 1.14
C ILE A 188 -13.60 -7.71 0.23
N ASN A 189 -13.91 -7.09 -0.92
CA ASN A 189 -14.80 -7.66 -1.94
C ASN A 189 -14.07 -8.74 -2.78
N LEU A 190 -13.57 -9.78 -2.11
CA LEU A 190 -12.85 -10.88 -2.75
C LEU A 190 -13.76 -11.62 -3.74
N LYS A 191 -13.27 -11.82 -4.96
CA LYS A 191 -13.92 -12.64 -5.99
C LYS A 191 -13.12 -13.92 -6.18
N VAL A 192 -13.70 -15.04 -5.77
CA VAL A 192 -13.21 -16.39 -6.05
C VAL A 192 -14.06 -16.94 -7.19
N ARG A 193 -13.44 -17.34 -8.30
CA ARG A 193 -14.10 -18.08 -9.38
C ARG A 193 -13.81 -19.55 -9.23
#